data_AF-A0A9E2N317-F1
#
_entry.id   AF-A0A9E2N317-F1
#
_cell.length_a   1.000
_cell.length_b   1.000
_cell.length_c   1.000
_cell.angle_alpha   90.00
_cell.angle_beta   90.00
_cell.angle_gamma   90.00
#
_symmetry.space_group_name_H-M   'P 1'
#
loop_
_entity.id
_entity.type
_entity.pdbx_description
1 polymer ?
#
loop_
_entity_poly.entity_id
_entity_poly.type
_entity_poly.pdbx_seq_one_letter_code
_entity_poly.pdbx_strand_id
1 'polypeptide(L)'
;IDHEILRETLRCKTDDPGVVWLIDRILESGRGVLRDDYDMVYFPGDDLLAATRPRGLPIGNLTSQFWANVYLNRFDHFVKRELHCGGYVRYVDDFLLFGRDKGTLRAWREALIGRLARLRLTVHPGSHPRPVTEGIPFLGFTVFPDRRRLKRRKGIYFRRRLAKMQAGFRQGNIPVETITASVQGWVNHVRHGNTIGLRKAVLGQLPLQWGGSP
;
A
#
# COMPACT_ATOMS: atom_id res chain seq x y z
N ILE A 1 4.10 -5.87 12.50
CA ILE A 1 3.44 -7.18 12.62
C ILE A 1 4.09 -7.93 13.75
N ASP A 2 3.31 -8.33 14.75
CA ASP A 2 3.78 -9.11 15.89
C ASP A 2 3.83 -10.60 15.52
N HIS A 3 4.95 -11.27 15.82
CA HIS A 3 5.17 -12.66 15.40
C HIS A 3 4.22 -13.62 16.11
N GLU A 4 3.94 -13.39 17.39
CA GLU A 4 3.10 -14.31 18.18
C GLU A 4 1.66 -14.26 17.68
N ILE A 5 1.10 -13.07 17.48
CA ILE A 5 -0.27 -12.89 16.96
C ILE A 5 -0.40 -13.51 15.56
N LEU A 6 0.61 -13.33 14.70
CA LEU A 6 0.58 -13.91 13.36
C LEU A 6 0.68 -15.44 13.42
N ARG A 7 1.59 -15.98 14.24
CA ARG A 7 1.76 -17.42 14.45
C ARG A 7 0.45 -18.04 14.91
N GLU A 8 -0.20 -17.48 15.94
CA GLU A 8 -1.50 -17.95 16.41
C GLU A 8 -2.56 -17.92 15.29
N THR A 9 -2.62 -16.83 14.53
CA THR A 9 -3.58 -16.68 13.44
C THR A 9 -3.38 -17.73 12.34
N LEU A 10 -2.13 -18.07 12.01
CA LEU A 10 -1.79 -19.08 11.02
C LEU A 10 -2.05 -20.50 11.53
N ARG A 11 -1.75 -20.79 12.81
CA ARG A 11 -2.01 -22.10 13.42
C ARG A 11 -3.50 -22.43 13.47
N CYS A 12 -4.38 -21.45 13.62
CA CYS A 12 -5.83 -21.67 13.48
C CYS A 12 -6.26 -22.15 12.07
N LYS A 13 -5.37 -22.16 11.07
CA LYS A 13 -5.65 -22.55 9.69
C LYS A 13 -4.95 -23.84 9.26
N THR A 14 -3.96 -24.32 10.02
CA THR A 14 -3.24 -25.54 9.70
C THR A 14 -2.63 -26.13 10.97
N ASP A 15 -2.84 -27.43 11.14
CA ASP A 15 -2.25 -28.23 12.22
C ASP A 15 -1.09 -29.12 11.72
N ASP A 16 -0.73 -29.01 10.43
CA ASP A 16 0.36 -29.81 9.85
C ASP A 16 1.71 -29.43 10.48
N PRO A 17 2.43 -30.38 11.12
CA PRO A 17 3.67 -30.10 11.83
C PRO A 17 4.79 -29.56 10.92
N GLY A 18 4.85 -30.01 9.66
CA GLY A 18 5.86 -29.57 8.69
C GLY A 18 5.63 -28.13 8.25
N VAL A 19 4.38 -27.76 8.00
CA VAL A 19 3.98 -26.39 7.67
C VAL A 19 4.22 -25.46 8.86
N VAL A 20 3.86 -25.86 10.08
CA VAL A 20 4.09 -25.07 11.29
C VAL A 20 5.58 -24.82 11.51
N TRP A 21 6.41 -25.86 11.37
CA TRP A 21 7.87 -25.74 11.44
C TRP A 21 8.41 -24.73 10.41
N LEU A 22 7.90 -24.77 9.18
CA LEU A 22 8.33 -23.85 8.12
C LEU A 22 7.89 -22.41 8.41
N ILE A 23 6.67 -22.20 8.90
CA ILE A 23 6.17 -20.89 9.33
C ILE A 23 7.12 -20.30 10.38
N ASP A 24 7.48 -21.09 11.39
CA ASP A 24 8.36 -20.66 12.46
C ASP A 24 9.75 -20.30 11.95
N ARG A 25 10.31 -21.11 11.07
CA ARG A 25 11.61 -20.84 10.45
C ARG A 25 11.63 -19.52 9.67
N ILE A 26 10.54 -19.21 8.95
CA ILE A 26 10.42 -17.96 8.17
C ILE A 26 10.19 -16.77 9.11
N LEU A 27 9.40 -16.90 10.18
CA LEU A 27 9.24 -15.82 11.15
C LEU A 27 10.55 -15.51 11.86
N GLU A 28 11.32 -16.54 12.23
CA GLU A 28 12.64 -16.39 12.86
C GLU A 28 13.63 -15.63 11.98
N SER A 29 13.63 -15.87 10.66
CA SER A 29 14.50 -15.12 9.74
C SER A 29 14.14 -13.62 9.65
N GLY A 30 12.94 -13.24 10.07
CA GLY A 30 12.49 -11.85 10.15
C GLY A 30 12.85 -11.14 11.46
N ARG A 31 13.44 -11.83 12.45
CA ARG A 31 13.82 -11.21 13.72
C ARG A 31 14.88 -10.13 13.51
N GLY A 32 14.62 -8.94 14.04
CA GLY A 32 15.56 -7.82 13.98
C GLY A 32 15.54 -7.02 12.69
N VAL A 33 14.70 -7.38 11.70
CA VAL A 33 14.53 -6.62 10.45
C VAL A 33 14.13 -5.16 10.69
N LEU A 34 13.42 -4.89 11.79
CA LEU A 34 12.95 -3.56 12.18
C LEU A 34 13.66 -3.02 13.43
N ARG A 35 14.81 -3.57 13.81
CA ARG A 35 15.46 -3.20 15.09
C ARG A 35 15.83 -1.70 15.14
N ASP A 36 16.28 -1.15 14.03
CA ASP A 36 16.81 0.23 13.98
C ASP A 36 15.76 1.26 13.55
N ASP A 37 14.65 0.82 12.96
CA ASP A 37 13.61 1.68 12.36
C ASP A 37 12.30 1.70 13.17
N TYR A 38 12.25 1.04 14.33
CA TYR A 38 11.03 0.91 15.12
C TYR A 38 11.12 1.63 16.46
N ASP A 39 10.40 2.74 16.58
CA ASP A 39 10.12 3.36 17.86
C ASP A 39 9.19 2.46 18.68
N MET A 40 9.61 2.13 19.90
CA MET A 40 8.84 1.24 20.77
C MET A 40 7.49 1.87 21.13
N VAL A 41 6.42 1.18 20.76
CA VAL A 41 5.05 1.51 21.16
C VAL A 41 4.51 0.42 22.08
N TYR A 42 3.95 0.87 23.21
CA TYR A 42 3.24 0.04 24.19
C TYR A 42 1.74 0.05 23.89
N PHE A 43 1.14 -1.13 24.02
CA PHE A 43 -0.29 -1.36 23.85
C PHE A 43 -0.95 -1.66 25.20
N PRO A 44 -2.29 -1.52 25.32
CA PRO A 44 -2.98 -1.84 26.57
C PRO A 44 -2.67 -3.27 27.04
N GLY A 45 -2.24 -3.41 28.30
CA GLY A 45 -1.86 -4.69 28.90
C GLY A 45 -0.38 -5.06 28.76
N ASP A 46 0.45 -4.20 28.14
CA ASP A 46 1.89 -4.43 28.05
C ASP A 46 2.61 -4.26 29.38
N ASP A 47 3.64 -5.08 29.57
CA ASP A 47 4.65 -4.97 30.62
C ASP A 47 6.02 -4.55 30.04
N LEU A 48 7.06 -4.59 30.87
CA LEU A 48 8.43 -4.27 30.45
C LEU A 48 8.98 -5.28 29.41
N LEU A 49 8.47 -6.51 29.39
CA LEU A 49 8.89 -7.54 28.44
C LEU A 49 8.23 -7.35 27.06
N ALA A 50 7.18 -6.54 26.94
CA ALA A 50 6.57 -6.22 25.65
C ALA A 50 7.55 -5.66 24.61
N ALA A 51 8.64 -5.03 25.08
CA ALA A 51 9.73 -4.51 24.25
C ALA A 51 10.56 -5.60 23.58
N THR A 52 10.62 -6.80 24.15
CA THR A 52 11.41 -7.92 23.62
C THR A 52 10.65 -8.80 22.64
N ARG A 53 9.34 -8.54 22.46
CA ARG A 53 8.49 -9.28 21.54
C ARG A 53 9.03 -9.18 20.10
N PRO A 54 9.26 -10.30 19.41
CA PRO A 54 9.76 -10.28 18.04
C PRO A 54 8.70 -9.75 17.06
N ARG A 55 9.14 -8.86 16.17
CA ARG A 55 8.28 -8.10 15.26
C ARG A 55 8.91 -8.00 13.88
N GLY A 56 8.07 -7.78 12.87
CA GLY A 56 8.46 -7.56 11.48
C GLY A 56 8.40 -8.83 10.64
N LEU A 57 8.25 -8.69 9.33
CA LEU A 57 8.30 -9.83 8.41
C LEU A 57 9.57 -9.72 7.54
N PRO A 58 10.14 -10.84 7.09
CA PRO A 58 11.25 -10.83 6.13
C PRO A 58 10.90 -10.00 4.88
N ILE A 59 11.70 -8.98 4.57
CA ILE A 59 11.45 -8.10 3.42
C ILE A 59 11.74 -8.87 2.12
N GLY A 60 10.86 -8.72 1.13
CA GLY A 60 11.04 -9.30 -0.20
C GLY A 60 10.50 -10.72 -0.36
N ASN A 61 9.94 -11.33 0.67
CA ASN A 61 9.33 -12.67 0.57
C ASN A 61 7.84 -12.58 0.20
N LEU A 62 7.39 -13.40 -0.76
CA LEU A 62 5.97 -13.53 -1.13
C LEU A 62 5.10 -13.95 0.05
N THR A 63 5.61 -14.84 0.91
CA THR A 63 4.89 -15.28 2.12
C THR A 63 4.61 -14.11 3.04
N SER A 64 5.52 -13.14 3.13
CA SER A 64 5.35 -11.96 3.98
C SER A 64 4.22 -11.05 3.50
N GLN A 65 4.08 -10.90 2.18
CA GLN A 65 2.95 -10.16 1.59
C GLN A 65 1.61 -10.86 1.86
N PHE A 66 1.59 -12.18 1.72
CA PHE A 66 0.38 -12.97 2.02
C PHE A 66 0.02 -12.92 3.51
N TRP A 67 1.01 -13.08 4.39
CA TRP A 67 0.80 -13.06 5.84
C TRP A 67 0.35 -11.70 6.36
N ALA A 68 0.80 -10.59 5.78
CA ALA A 68 0.26 -9.27 6.10
C ALA A 68 -1.26 -9.20 5.85
N ASN A 69 -1.75 -9.81 4.76
CA ASN A 69 -3.18 -9.90 4.49
C ASN A 69 -3.92 -10.83 5.45
N VAL A 70 -3.33 -11.98 5.79
CA VAL A 70 -3.91 -12.89 6.80
C VAL A 70 -4.03 -12.19 8.16
N TYR A 71 -3.01 -11.43 8.55
CA TYR A 71 -2.97 -10.67 9.80
C TYR A 71 -4.10 -9.65 9.89
N LEU A 72 -4.36 -8.92 8.80
CA LEU A 72 -5.41 -7.90 8.71
C LEU A 72 -6.81 -8.47 8.40
N ASN A 73 -6.97 -9.78 8.15
CA ASN A 73 -8.27 -10.36 7.83
C ASN A 73 -9.31 -10.17 8.94
N ARG A 74 -8.91 -10.31 10.21
CA ARG A 74 -9.81 -10.06 11.36
C ARG A 74 -10.26 -8.60 11.43
N PHE A 75 -9.41 -7.68 10.98
CA PHE A 75 -9.73 -6.26 10.88
C PHE A 75 -10.72 -5.99 9.74
N ASP A 76 -10.59 -6.66 8.58
CA ASP A 76 -11.56 -6.52 7.49
C ASP A 76 -12.96 -7.00 7.93
N HIS A 77 -13.03 -8.13 8.63
CA HIS A 77 -14.30 -8.62 9.19
C HIS A 77 -14.90 -7.64 10.20
N PHE A 78 -14.08 -7.03 11.06
CA PHE A 78 -14.54 -5.97 11.96
C PHE A 78 -15.19 -4.81 11.21
N VAL A 79 -14.51 -4.29 10.17
CA VAL A 79 -15.01 -3.16 9.38
C VAL A 79 -16.32 -3.49 8.69
N LYS A 80 -16.44 -4.69 8.13
CA LYS A 80 -17.62 -5.08 7.34
C LYS A 80 -18.79 -5.59 8.18
N ARG A 81 -18.53 -6.34 9.26
CA ARG A 81 -19.55 -7.05 10.04
C ARG A 81 -19.94 -6.36 11.34
N GLU A 82 -19.04 -5.59 11.94
CA GLU A 82 -19.32 -4.90 13.21
C GLU A 82 -19.61 -3.42 12.96
N LEU A 83 -18.75 -2.73 12.20
CA LEU A 83 -18.98 -1.33 11.84
C LEU A 83 -20.01 -1.15 10.72
N HIS A 84 -20.34 -2.23 9.99
CA HIS A 84 -21.27 -2.23 8.86
C HIS A 84 -20.90 -1.17 7.79
N CYS A 85 -19.60 -0.94 7.59
CA CYS A 85 -19.13 0.05 6.64
C CYS A 85 -19.45 -0.38 5.20
N GLY A 86 -20.34 0.37 4.54
CA GLY A 86 -20.75 0.10 3.16
C GLY A 86 -19.61 0.28 2.16
N GLY A 87 -18.90 1.41 2.23
CA GLY A 87 -17.77 1.72 1.37
C GLY A 87 -16.43 1.48 2.08
N TYR A 88 -15.80 0.34 1.82
CA TYR A 88 -14.50 -0.02 2.36
C TYR A 88 -13.58 -0.54 1.25
N VAL A 89 -12.36 -0.02 1.19
CA VAL A 89 -11.32 -0.46 0.26
C VAL A 89 -10.03 -0.64 1.04
N ARG A 90 -9.34 -1.77 0.85
CA ARG A 90 -8.01 -2.02 1.40
C ARG A 90 -7.07 -2.49 0.30
N TYR A 91 -5.84 -1.97 0.32
CA TYR A 91 -4.72 -2.41 -0.48
C TYR A 91 -3.52 -2.58 0.44
N VAL A 92 -3.22 -3.82 0.83
CA VAL A 92 -2.20 -4.14 1.85
C VAL A 92 -2.51 -3.37 3.14
N ASP A 93 -1.66 -2.42 3.52
CA ASP A 93 -1.78 -1.61 4.74
C ASP A 93 -2.56 -0.29 4.50
N ASP A 94 -2.73 0.12 3.24
CA ASP A 94 -3.48 1.32 2.87
C ASP A 94 -4.99 0.98 2.80
N PHE A 95 -5.82 1.59 3.64
CA PHE A 95 -7.27 1.40 3.60
C PHE A 95 -8.04 2.72 3.66
N LEU A 96 -9.23 2.72 3.06
CA LEU A 96 -10.17 3.83 3.02
C LEU A 96 -11.55 3.35 3.46
N LEU A 97 -12.18 4.11 4.36
CA LEU A 97 -13.58 3.94 4.76
C LEU A 97 -14.36 5.17 4.31
N PHE A 98 -15.54 4.94 3.76
CA PHE A 98 -16.45 5.96 3.27
C PHE A 98 -17.73 5.95 4.09
N GLY A 99 -18.10 7.14 4.58
CA GLY A 99 -19.30 7.39 5.36
C GLY A 99 -19.93 8.70 4.94
N ARG A 100 -21.21 8.90 5.27
CA ARG A 100 -21.97 10.09 4.87
C ARG A 100 -21.80 11.26 5.84
N ASP A 101 -21.50 10.97 7.10
CA ASP A 101 -21.37 11.97 8.14
C ASP A 101 -20.03 11.87 8.87
N LYS A 102 -19.57 13.03 9.36
CA LYS A 102 -18.27 13.14 10.04
C LYS A 102 -18.26 12.49 11.42
N GLY A 103 -19.42 12.38 12.08
CA GLY A 103 -19.56 11.78 13.40
C GLY A 103 -19.25 10.30 13.38
N THR A 104 -19.93 9.56 12.49
CA THR A 104 -19.69 8.13 12.22
C THR A 104 -18.25 7.87 11.85
N LEU A 105 -17.65 8.70 10.98
CA LEU A 105 -16.25 8.53 10.59
C LEU A 105 -15.26 8.72 11.76
N ARG A 106 -15.57 9.63 12.70
CA ARG A 106 -14.77 9.80 13.93
C ARG A 106 -14.93 8.61 14.86
N ALA A 107 -16.18 8.15 15.08
CA ALA A 107 -16.46 6.98 15.91
C ALA A 107 -15.79 5.71 15.34
N TRP A 108 -15.87 5.50 14.02
CA TRP A 108 -15.15 4.41 13.34
C TRP A 108 -13.65 4.54 13.54
N ARG A 109 -13.06 5.74 13.37
CA ARG A 109 -11.62 5.94 13.59
C ARG A 109 -11.20 5.49 14.99
N GLU A 110 -11.93 5.88 16.03
CA GLU A 110 -11.63 5.47 17.41
C GLU A 110 -11.75 3.96 17.59
N ALA A 111 -12.82 3.36 17.07
CA ALA A 111 -13.03 1.91 17.13
C ALA A 111 -11.95 1.13 16.36
N LEU A 112 -11.49 1.64 15.22
CA LEU A 112 -10.40 1.07 14.42
C LEU A 112 -9.07 1.12 15.17
N ILE A 113 -8.75 2.24 15.81
CA ILE A 113 -7.54 2.37 16.64
C ILE A 113 -7.58 1.33 17.76
N GLY A 114 -8.71 1.18 18.45
CA GLY A 114 -8.87 0.15 19.47
C GLY A 114 -8.73 -1.28 18.93
N ARG A 115 -9.30 -1.57 17.76
CA ARG A 115 -9.19 -2.89 17.11
C ARG A 115 -7.75 -3.19 16.67
N LEU A 116 -7.07 -2.22 16.07
CA LEU A 116 -5.70 -2.37 15.60
C LEU A 116 -4.70 -2.46 16.76
N ALA A 117 -4.97 -1.80 17.88
CA ALA A 117 -4.17 -1.94 19.10
C ALA A 117 -4.16 -3.39 19.62
N ARG A 118 -5.27 -4.14 19.49
CA ARG A 118 -5.31 -5.58 19.80
C ARG A 118 -4.46 -6.43 18.87
N LEU A 119 -4.21 -5.93 17.66
CA LEU A 119 -3.27 -6.51 16.70
C LEU A 119 -1.86 -5.89 16.82
N ARG A 120 -1.60 -5.07 17.85
CA ARG A 120 -0.34 -4.36 18.06
C ARG A 120 0.09 -3.53 16.85
N LEU A 121 -0.88 -2.91 16.19
CA LEU A 121 -0.69 -2.01 15.06
C LEU A 121 -1.11 -0.58 15.44
N THR A 122 -0.36 0.39 14.94
CA THR A 122 -0.67 1.81 15.08
C THR A 122 -1.21 2.36 13.77
N VAL A 123 -2.06 3.38 13.87
CA VAL A 123 -2.58 4.12 12.71
C VAL A 123 -1.72 5.36 12.50
N HIS A 124 -1.42 5.70 11.24
CA HIS A 124 -0.67 6.91 10.92
C HIS A 124 -1.37 8.16 11.50
N PRO A 125 -0.66 9.05 12.21
CA PRO A 125 -1.27 10.16 12.97
C PRO A 125 -2.03 11.15 12.07
N GLY A 126 -1.57 11.31 10.83
CA GLY A 126 -2.22 12.16 9.83
C GLY A 126 -3.55 11.61 9.27
N SER A 127 -4.00 10.43 9.70
CA SER A 127 -5.24 9.81 9.22
C SER A 127 -6.46 10.45 9.88
N HIS A 128 -7.27 11.17 9.10
CA HIS A 128 -8.50 11.81 9.59
C HIS A 128 -9.58 11.85 8.50
N PRO A 129 -10.87 11.96 8.88
CA PRO A 129 -11.96 12.13 7.94
C PRO A 129 -11.78 13.40 7.12
N ARG A 130 -11.93 13.29 5.79
CA ARG A 130 -11.88 14.42 4.85
C ARG A 130 -13.01 14.29 3.81
N PRO A 131 -13.53 15.41 3.29
CA PRO A 131 -14.48 15.38 2.18
C PRO A 131 -13.88 14.70 0.95
N VAL A 132 -14.66 13.85 0.28
CA VAL A 132 -14.25 13.21 -0.99
C VAL A 132 -14.04 14.23 -2.12
N THR A 133 -14.64 15.41 -2.00
CA THR A 133 -14.52 16.52 -2.96
C THR A 133 -13.12 17.14 -2.99
N GLU A 134 -12.35 17.04 -1.91
CA GLU A 134 -10.95 17.48 -1.84
C GLU A 134 -10.01 16.50 -2.56
N GLY A 135 -10.49 15.28 -2.81
CA GLY A 135 -9.74 14.21 -3.43
C GLY A 135 -8.86 13.45 -2.45
N ILE A 136 -8.87 12.12 -2.56
CA ILE A 136 -8.19 11.22 -1.62
C ILE A 136 -6.92 10.66 -2.28
N PRO A 137 -5.73 10.90 -1.72
CA PRO A 137 -4.50 10.29 -2.20
C PRO A 137 -4.54 8.77 -1.99
N PHE A 138 -4.57 7.98 -3.06
CA PHE A 138 -4.61 6.51 -2.98
C PHE A 138 -3.88 5.87 -4.15
N LEU A 139 -2.97 4.92 -3.88
CA LEU A 139 -2.24 4.10 -4.87
C LEU A 139 -1.64 4.87 -6.06
N GLY A 140 -1.02 6.03 -5.79
CA GLY A 140 -0.37 6.86 -6.81
C GLY A 140 -1.29 7.86 -7.54
N PHE A 141 -2.59 7.84 -7.23
CA PHE A 141 -3.59 8.77 -7.73
C PHE A 141 -4.13 9.66 -6.60
N THR A 142 -4.86 10.69 -7.00
CA THR A 142 -5.81 11.43 -6.18
C THR A 142 -7.20 11.11 -6.74
N VAL A 143 -8.01 10.43 -5.94
CA VAL A 143 -9.32 9.91 -6.34
C VAL A 143 -10.41 10.88 -5.90
N PHE A 144 -11.27 11.27 -6.83
CA PHE A 144 -12.48 12.06 -6.63
C PHE A 144 -13.71 11.20 -6.99
N PRO A 145 -14.93 11.62 -6.62
CA PRO A 145 -16.15 10.89 -7.00
C PRO A 145 -16.31 10.70 -8.52
N ASP A 146 -15.92 11.69 -9.32
CA ASP A 146 -16.13 11.77 -10.77
C ASP A 146 -14.87 11.49 -11.61
N ARG A 147 -13.69 11.53 -10.98
CA ARG A 147 -12.40 11.50 -11.69
C ARG A 147 -11.25 10.97 -10.85
N ARG A 148 -10.18 10.53 -11.51
CA ARG A 148 -8.91 10.12 -10.90
C ARG A 148 -7.77 10.92 -11.51
N ARG A 149 -7.02 11.66 -10.70
CA ARG A 149 -5.85 12.44 -11.16
C ARG A 149 -4.57 11.74 -10.79
N LEU A 150 -3.59 11.67 -11.69
CA LEU A 150 -2.25 11.19 -11.34
C LEU A 150 -1.59 12.18 -10.36
N LYS A 151 -0.93 11.69 -9.31
CA LYS A 151 -0.15 12.56 -8.41
C LYS A 151 0.93 13.31 -9.20
N ARG A 152 0.98 14.64 -9.07
CA ARG A 152 1.90 15.53 -9.82
C ARG A 152 3.35 15.02 -9.84
N ARG A 153 3.85 14.56 -8.69
CA ARG A 153 5.21 14.02 -8.55
C ARG A 153 5.52 12.87 -9.51
N LYS A 154 4.55 11.99 -9.78
CA LYS A 154 4.72 10.83 -10.68
C LYS A 154 4.85 11.28 -12.14
N GLY A 155 4.06 12.29 -12.55
CA GLY A 155 4.18 12.89 -13.87
C GLY A 155 5.53 13.60 -14.07
N ILE A 156 5.99 14.37 -13.07
CA ILE A 156 7.31 15.03 -13.11
C ILE A 156 8.45 14.01 -13.17
N TYR A 157 8.40 12.97 -12.34
CA TYR A 157 9.40 11.92 -12.31
C TYR A 157 9.52 11.22 -13.67
N PHE A 158 8.39 10.82 -14.26
CA PHE A 158 8.40 10.18 -15.56
C PHE A 158 8.95 11.09 -16.65
N ARG A 159 8.56 12.38 -16.67
CA ARG A 159 9.10 13.34 -17.64
C ARG A 159 10.63 13.48 -17.54
N ARG A 160 11.16 13.58 -16.31
CA ARG A 160 12.62 13.63 -16.08
C ARG A 160 13.31 12.35 -16.53
N ARG A 161 12.72 11.18 -16.25
CA ARG A 161 13.24 9.89 -16.69
C ARG A 161 13.24 9.79 -18.22
N LEU A 162 12.15 10.20 -18.88
CA LEU A 162 12.04 10.21 -20.33
C LEU A 162 13.10 11.10 -20.98
N ALA A 163 13.30 12.31 -20.47
CA ALA A 163 14.36 13.21 -20.97
C ALA A 163 15.76 12.60 -20.87
N LYS A 164 16.08 11.91 -19.75
CA LYS A 164 17.35 11.18 -19.60
C LYS A 164 17.49 10.05 -20.62
N MET A 165 16.43 9.26 -20.83
CA MET A 165 16.46 8.16 -21.81
C MET A 165 16.63 8.68 -23.24
N GLN A 166 15.99 9.80 -23.59
CA GLN A 166 16.16 10.46 -24.89
C GLN A 166 17.59 10.98 -25.09
N ALA A 167 18.22 11.55 -24.06
CA ALA A 167 19.61 11.97 -24.13
C ALA A 167 20.55 10.77 -24.32
N GLY A 168 20.32 9.66 -23.62
CA GLY A 168 21.09 8.42 -23.80
C GLY A 168 20.90 7.78 -25.18
N PHE A 169 19.69 7.84 -25.75
CA PHE A 169 19.44 7.39 -27.13
C PHE A 169 20.21 8.23 -28.15
N ARG A 170 20.24 9.56 -27.99
CA ARG A 170 21.04 10.45 -28.86
C ARG A 170 22.54 10.17 -28.79
N GLN A 171 23.01 9.60 -27.68
CA GLN A 171 24.41 9.21 -27.47
C GLN A 171 24.68 7.75 -27.91
N GLY A 172 23.69 7.01 -28.42
CA GLY A 172 23.81 5.60 -28.79
C GLY A 172 23.84 4.62 -27.60
N ASN A 173 23.64 5.11 -26.38
CA ASN A 173 23.77 4.32 -25.15
C ASN A 173 22.48 3.55 -24.77
N ILE A 174 21.34 3.95 -25.34
CA ILE A 174 20.04 3.37 -25.01
C ILE A 174 19.31 3.08 -26.32
N PRO A 175 18.84 1.84 -26.54
CA PRO A 175 18.08 1.48 -27.73
C PRO A 175 16.64 2.02 -27.66
N VAL A 176 16.04 2.30 -28.82
CA VAL A 176 14.71 2.93 -28.90
C VAL A 176 13.62 2.07 -28.27
N GLU A 177 13.76 0.75 -28.33
CA GLU A 177 12.87 -0.24 -27.74
C GLU A 177 12.75 -0.06 -26.23
N THR A 178 13.84 0.35 -25.56
CA THR A 178 13.84 0.64 -24.12
C THR A 178 12.98 1.87 -23.81
N ILE A 179 13.03 2.89 -24.67
CA ILE A 179 12.18 4.08 -24.55
C ILE A 179 10.72 3.67 -24.76
N THR A 180 10.42 2.94 -25.84
CA THR A 180 9.07 2.48 -26.18
C THR A 180 8.46 1.66 -25.05
N ALA A 181 9.19 0.66 -24.52
CA ALA A 181 8.74 -0.15 -23.40
C ALA A 181 8.48 0.70 -22.15
N SER A 182 9.36 1.65 -21.83
CA SER A 182 9.17 2.53 -20.67
C SER A 182 7.96 3.44 -20.83
N VAL A 183 7.68 3.95 -22.04
CA VAL A 183 6.50 4.77 -22.30
C VAL A 183 5.23 3.92 -22.23
N GLN A 184 5.22 2.74 -22.86
CA GLN A 184 4.07 1.83 -22.82
C GLN A 184 3.72 1.45 -21.38
N GLY A 185 4.72 1.11 -20.56
CA GLY A 185 4.52 0.82 -19.15
C GLY A 185 3.91 2.00 -18.38
N TRP A 186 4.38 3.22 -18.65
CA TRP A 186 3.81 4.42 -18.04
C TRP A 186 2.38 4.69 -18.51
N VAL A 187 2.09 4.60 -19.82
CA VAL A 187 0.75 4.77 -20.39
C VAL A 187 -0.22 3.76 -19.79
N ASN A 188 0.17 2.49 -19.72
CA ASN A 188 -0.64 1.43 -19.11
C ASN A 188 -0.96 1.69 -17.64
N HIS A 189 -0.05 2.32 -16.90
CA HIS A 189 -0.31 2.73 -15.52
C HIS A 189 -1.24 3.96 -15.45
N VAL A 190 -0.94 5.03 -16.21
CA VAL A 190 -1.65 6.31 -16.06
C VAL A 190 -3.02 6.36 -16.75
N ARG A 191 -3.29 5.45 -17.70
CA ARG A 191 -4.60 5.34 -18.37
C ARG A 191 -5.75 5.06 -17.41
N HIS A 192 -5.47 4.51 -16.23
CA HIS A 192 -6.48 4.28 -15.20
C HIS A 192 -6.98 5.59 -14.54
N GLY A 193 -6.34 6.73 -14.82
CA GLY A 193 -6.80 8.06 -14.44
C GLY A 193 -7.18 8.95 -15.62
N ASN A 194 -7.83 10.08 -15.33
CA ASN A 194 -8.13 11.16 -16.26
C ASN A 194 -6.83 11.90 -16.63
N THR A 195 -6.04 11.29 -17.50
CA THR A 195 -4.68 11.73 -17.84
C THR A 195 -4.49 12.02 -19.32
N ILE A 196 -5.55 12.07 -20.13
CA ILE A 196 -5.47 12.34 -21.58
C ILE A 196 -4.63 13.59 -21.87
N GLY A 197 -4.96 14.73 -21.24
CA GLY A 197 -4.20 15.97 -21.42
C GLY A 197 -2.73 15.85 -20.98
N LEU A 198 -2.46 15.12 -19.89
CA LEU A 198 -1.10 14.88 -19.42
C LEU A 198 -0.31 13.99 -20.40
N ARG A 199 -0.92 12.92 -20.91
CA ARG A 199 -0.31 12.03 -21.90
C ARG A 199 0.02 12.79 -23.16
N LYS A 200 -0.90 13.61 -23.68
CA LYS A 200 -0.65 14.51 -24.83
C LYS A 200 0.51 15.47 -24.56
N ALA A 201 0.54 16.12 -23.40
CA ALA A 201 1.61 17.07 -23.06
C ALA A 201 3.00 16.41 -22.89
N VAL A 202 3.06 15.18 -22.38
CA VAL A 202 4.33 14.45 -22.15
C VAL A 202 4.81 13.74 -23.42
N LEU A 203 3.90 13.20 -24.23
CA LEU A 203 4.23 12.37 -25.39
C LEU A 203 4.18 13.13 -26.71
N GLY A 204 3.48 14.26 -26.79
CA GLY A 204 3.38 15.06 -28.02
C GLY A 204 4.70 15.67 -28.49
N GLN A 205 5.75 15.62 -27.65
CA GLN A 205 7.11 16.02 -28.00
C GLN A 205 7.99 14.84 -28.46
N LEU A 206 7.43 13.62 -28.54
CA LEU A 206 8.14 12.44 -29.03
C LEU A 206 7.95 12.31 -30.55
N PRO A 207 9.03 12.18 -31.33
CA PRO A 207 8.97 11.90 -32.76
C PRO A 207 8.65 10.41 -33.03
N LEU A 208 7.68 9.84 -32.31
CA LEU A 208 7.30 8.44 -32.43
C LEU A 208 5.86 8.36 -32.92
N GLN A 209 5.63 7.75 -34.08
CA GLN A 209 4.29 7.44 -34.56
C GLN A 209 3.71 6.32 -33.69
N TRP A 210 2.65 6.62 -32.94
CA TRP A 210 1.96 5.67 -32.08
C TRP A 210 0.82 4.99 -32.86
N GLY A 211 0.89 3.68 -33.03
CA GLY A 211 -0.14 2.84 -33.68
C GLY A 211 -1.40 2.60 -32.84
N GLY A 212 -1.70 3.46 -31.86
CA GLY A 212 -2.87 3.35 -31.00
C GLY A 212 -3.34 4.73 -30.60
N SER A 213 -4.55 5.09 -31.04
CA SER A 213 -5.12 6.44 -30.90
C SER A 213 -5.17 6.93 -29.43
N PRO A 214 -5.02 8.26 -29.20
CA PRO A 214 -4.89 8.90 -27.87
C PRO A 214 -6.06 8.75 -26.90
#